data_AF-A0A8J7CJ15-F1
#
_entry.id   AF-A0A8J7CJ15-F1
#
_cell.length_a   1.000
_cell.length_b   1.000
_cell.length_c   1.000
_cell.angle_alpha   90.00
_cell.angle_beta   90.00
_cell.angle_gamma   90.00
#
_symmetry.space_group_name_H-M   'P 1'
#
loop_
_entity.id
_entity.type
_entity.pdbx_description
1 polymer ?
#
loop_
_entity_poly.entity_id
_entity_poly.type
_entity_poly.pdbx_seq_one_letter_code
_entity_poly.pdbx_strand_id
1 'polypeptide(L)'
;MQGVKLLPAVAAAIILATGASGECASASVHVDVQVDTESSTPVQTKKRMVSDYAEMAEGIYTGLIVDCRGLGLKTAMSPVIMNINGTKIYGHKNLDIDKIIEMGMVDYIDDPEAVDRAGTNPLIVKAIALKNFNSDPVVSLEDSNRILVENYATKFLKALKVVFLYD
;
A
#
# COMPACT_ATOMS: atom_id res chain seq x y z
N MET A 1 38.92 -51.02 3.46
CA MET A 1 39.85 -50.60 2.38
C MET A 1 39.32 -49.29 1.80
N GLN A 2 40.14 -48.25 1.65
CA GLN A 2 40.77 -47.81 0.38
C GLN A 2 39.74 -47.62 -0.76
N GLY A 3 39.75 -46.54 -1.55
CA GLY A 3 40.70 -45.45 -1.64
C GLY A 3 40.35 -44.56 -2.85
N VAL A 4 40.71 -43.30 -2.70
CA VAL A 4 40.75 -42.17 -3.63
C VAL A 4 41.41 -42.48 -5.01
N LYS A 5 41.24 -41.56 -5.99
CA LYS A 5 41.90 -41.39 -7.32
C LYS A 5 41.23 -42.16 -8.48
N LEU A 6 41.06 -41.63 -9.70
CA LEU A 6 41.75 -40.61 -10.54
C LEU A 6 40.75 -39.49 -10.99
N LEU A 7 41.03 -38.18 -11.25
CA LEU A 7 42.14 -37.44 -11.92
C LEU A 7 42.26 -37.68 -13.45
N PRO A 8 42.72 -36.72 -14.30
CA PRO A 8 43.33 -35.40 -14.00
C PRO A 8 42.92 -34.17 -14.91
N ALA A 9 43.41 -32.98 -14.54
CA ALA A 9 44.07 -31.94 -15.40
C ALA A 9 43.37 -31.27 -16.63
N VAL A 10 43.83 -30.12 -17.19
CA VAL A 10 44.64 -28.92 -16.80
C VAL A 10 44.48 -27.88 -17.93
N ALA A 11 44.36 -26.59 -17.61
CA ALA A 11 44.89 -25.41 -18.34
C ALA A 11 44.31 -24.14 -17.68
N ALA A 12 44.99 -23.27 -16.94
CA ALA A 12 46.38 -22.80 -16.94
C ALA A 12 46.74 -21.87 -18.11
N ALA A 13 46.58 -20.56 -17.87
CA ALA A 13 47.32 -19.49 -18.53
C ALA A 13 47.73 -18.47 -17.44
N ILE A 14 49.03 -18.19 -17.34
CA ILE A 14 49.67 -17.30 -16.35
C ILE A 14 50.69 -16.44 -17.13
N ILE A 15 51.23 -15.39 -16.48
CA ILE A 15 52.42 -14.62 -16.85
C ILE A 15 52.10 -13.58 -17.97
N LEU A 16 52.40 -12.28 -17.87
CA LEU A 16 53.56 -11.59 -17.28
C LEU A 16 53.21 -10.38 -16.38
N ALA A 17 54.11 -10.10 -15.44
CA ALA A 17 54.15 -8.91 -14.60
C ALA A 17 55.50 -8.18 -14.73
N THR A 18 55.46 -6.85 -14.75
CA THR A 18 56.54 -5.87 -14.53
C THR A 18 55.83 -4.53 -14.29
N GLY A 19 56.06 -3.68 -13.28
CA GLY A 19 56.92 -3.51 -12.09
C GLY A 19 56.41 -2.20 -11.42
N ALA A 20 56.95 -1.59 -10.36
CA ALA A 20 57.97 -1.90 -9.37
C ALA A 20 57.75 -0.97 -8.14
N SER A 21 58.24 -1.37 -6.95
CA SER A 21 58.65 -0.53 -5.79
C SER A 21 57.85 0.70 -5.31
N GLY A 22 57.62 0.77 -3.99
CA GLY A 22 57.92 2.01 -3.22
C GLY A 22 56.76 2.69 -2.46
N GLU A 23 56.92 2.76 -1.14
CA GLU A 23 56.00 3.27 -0.12
C GLU A 23 55.92 4.82 0.08
N CYS A 24 54.82 5.25 0.72
CA CYS A 24 54.71 6.29 1.78
C CYS A 24 54.20 7.74 1.47
N ALA A 25 53.29 8.22 2.34
CA ALA A 25 52.87 9.61 2.64
C ALA A 25 52.13 10.41 1.52
N SER A 26 51.22 11.36 1.77
CA SER A 26 50.47 11.87 2.94
C SER A 26 49.45 12.93 2.43
N ALA A 27 48.42 13.44 3.13
CA ALA A 27 47.61 13.02 4.31
C ALA A 27 46.49 14.07 4.52
N SER A 28 45.44 13.77 5.33
CA SER A 28 44.60 14.69 6.18
C SER A 28 43.10 14.37 6.13
N VAL A 29 42.28 14.47 7.18
CA VAL A 29 42.47 14.59 8.66
C VAL A 29 41.19 13.99 9.29
N HIS A 30 41.29 13.35 10.45
CA HIS A 30 40.12 13.04 11.30
C HIS A 30 40.12 13.99 12.51
N VAL A 31 38.93 14.47 12.89
CA VAL A 31 38.69 15.14 14.17
C VAL A 31 37.41 14.57 14.76
N ASP A 32 37.56 13.78 15.81
CA ASP A 32 36.48 13.34 16.67
C ASP A 32 35.90 14.52 17.47
N VAL A 33 34.58 14.57 17.59
CA VAL A 33 33.89 15.34 18.63
C VAL A 33 33.00 14.37 19.38
N GLN A 34 33.36 14.09 20.63
CA GLN A 34 32.48 13.42 21.57
C GLN A 34 31.29 14.33 21.87
N VAL A 35 30.07 13.79 21.78
CA VAL A 35 28.88 14.39 22.38
C VAL A 35 28.30 13.37 23.33
N ASP A 36 28.11 13.79 24.58
CA ASP A 36 27.75 12.95 25.70
C ASP A 36 26.32 12.40 25.60
N THR A 37 26.05 11.40 26.44
CA THR A 37 24.72 10.83 26.58
C THR A 37 23.78 11.82 27.25
N GLU A 38 22.75 12.33 26.55
CA GLU A 38 21.43 12.52 27.14
C GLU A 38 20.29 12.77 26.12
N SER A 39 19.20 12.01 26.29
CA SER A 39 17.83 12.30 25.88
C SER A 39 17.52 12.81 24.45
N SER A 40 17.40 11.89 23.50
CA SER A 40 16.26 11.93 22.56
C SER A 40 15.84 10.52 22.14
N THR A 41 14.58 10.16 22.36
CA THR A 41 14.05 8.82 22.08
C THR A 41 14.08 8.51 20.57
N PRO A 42 14.53 7.31 20.14
CA PRO A 42 14.42 6.91 18.75
C PRO A 42 12.94 6.75 18.37
N VAL A 43 12.50 7.47 17.33
CA VAL A 43 11.18 7.27 16.73
C VAL A 43 11.17 5.92 16.01
N GLN A 44 10.84 4.86 16.77
CA GLN A 44 10.65 3.54 16.21
C GLN A 44 9.33 3.52 15.42
N THR A 45 9.42 3.61 14.10
CA THR A 45 8.30 3.32 13.20
C THR A 45 8.00 1.82 13.24
N LYS A 46 7.33 1.37 14.30
CA LYS A 46 6.93 -0.02 14.51
C LYS A 46 5.99 -0.41 13.36
N LYS A 47 6.44 -1.32 12.50
CA LYS A 47 5.60 -1.93 11.46
C LYS A 47 4.50 -2.71 12.16
N ARG A 48 3.30 -2.12 12.25
CA ARG A 48 2.13 -2.71 12.91
C ARG A 48 1.86 -4.09 12.32
N MET A 49 1.62 -5.07 13.17
CA MET A 49 1.29 -6.42 12.74
C MET A 49 -0.14 -6.43 12.20
N VAL A 50 -0.48 -7.40 11.35
CA VAL A 50 -1.82 -7.49 10.75
C VAL A 50 -2.91 -7.73 11.81
N SER A 51 -2.55 -8.27 12.97
CA SER A 51 -3.39 -8.38 14.17
C SER A 51 -3.84 -7.02 14.72
N ASP A 52 -2.97 -6.02 14.67
CA ASP A 52 -3.19 -4.71 15.32
C ASP A 52 -4.34 -3.94 14.64
N TYR A 53 -4.61 -4.25 13.36
CA TYR A 53 -5.75 -3.73 12.60
C TYR A 53 -7.08 -4.40 12.97
N ALA A 54 -7.04 -5.64 13.49
CA ALA A 54 -8.22 -6.34 13.97
C ALA A 54 -8.72 -5.77 15.30
N GLU A 55 -7.79 -5.43 16.19
CA GLU A 55 -8.06 -4.89 17.52
C GLU A 55 -8.45 -3.40 17.48
N MET A 56 -8.08 -2.68 16.41
CA MET A 56 -8.42 -1.28 16.19
C MET A 56 -9.72 -1.06 15.40
N ALA A 57 -10.32 -2.13 14.84
CA ALA A 57 -11.54 -2.03 14.05
C ALA A 57 -12.79 -2.17 14.93
N GLU A 58 -13.80 -1.34 14.67
CA GLU A 58 -15.15 -1.50 15.24
C GLU A 58 -15.82 -2.78 14.71
N GLY A 59 -15.54 -3.15 13.46
CA GLY A 59 -16.01 -4.40 12.84
C GLY A 59 -17.52 -4.42 12.52
N ILE A 60 -18.22 -3.29 12.71
CA ILE A 60 -19.67 -3.17 12.53
C ILE A 60 -20.08 -2.79 11.10
N TYR A 61 -19.15 -2.37 10.24
CA TYR A 61 -19.48 -1.78 8.95
C TYR A 61 -19.74 -2.80 7.86
N THR A 62 -20.93 -2.75 7.26
CA THR A 62 -21.37 -3.70 6.23
C THR A 62 -20.86 -3.38 4.83
N GLY A 63 -20.43 -2.13 4.59
CA GLY A 63 -20.08 -1.58 3.28
C GLY A 63 -19.41 -0.22 3.38
N LEU A 64 -19.16 0.41 2.24
CA LEU A 64 -18.56 1.73 2.11
C LEU A 64 -19.40 2.61 1.19
N ILE A 65 -19.72 3.82 1.64
CA ILE A 65 -20.26 4.91 0.82
C ILE A 65 -19.20 6.00 0.74
N VAL A 66 -18.86 6.43 -0.48
CA VAL A 66 -18.00 7.59 -0.72
C VAL A 66 -18.87 8.73 -1.25
N ASP A 67 -19.07 9.77 -0.42
CA ASP A 67 -19.78 10.99 -0.81
C ASP A 67 -18.90 11.83 -1.75
N CYS A 68 -19.28 11.86 -3.03
CA CYS A 68 -18.59 12.54 -4.12
C CYS A 68 -19.39 13.75 -4.64
N ARG A 69 -20.48 14.14 -3.95
CA ARG A 69 -21.34 15.28 -4.31
C ARG A 69 -20.59 16.60 -4.30
N GLY A 70 -20.96 17.49 -5.21
CA GLY A 70 -20.31 18.76 -5.50
C GLY A 70 -19.00 18.65 -6.29
N LEU A 71 -18.53 17.44 -6.65
CA LEU A 71 -17.26 17.25 -7.38
C LEU A 71 -17.44 16.92 -8.87
N GLY A 72 -18.66 16.64 -9.34
CA GLY A 72 -18.92 16.25 -10.73
C GLY A 72 -18.30 14.90 -11.09
N LEU A 73 -18.63 13.87 -10.31
CA LEU A 73 -18.23 12.48 -10.54
C LEU A 73 -18.73 11.97 -11.90
N LYS A 74 -17.90 11.22 -12.60
CA LYS A 74 -18.28 10.51 -13.82
C LYS A 74 -18.25 9.01 -13.59
N THR A 75 -19.31 8.33 -14.01
CA THR A 75 -19.41 6.87 -13.96
C THR A 75 -18.32 6.22 -14.83
N ALA A 76 -17.68 5.18 -14.32
CA ALA A 76 -16.71 4.37 -15.03
C ALA A 76 -16.88 2.87 -14.74
N MET A 77 -16.45 2.04 -15.68
CA MET A 77 -16.47 0.57 -15.57
C MET A 77 -15.43 0.00 -14.61
N SER A 78 -14.38 0.76 -14.29
CA SER A 78 -13.29 0.29 -13.40
C SER A 78 -12.74 1.43 -12.52
N PRO A 79 -13.56 1.98 -11.62
CA PRO A 79 -13.17 3.07 -10.76
C PRO A 79 -12.20 2.63 -9.65
N VAL A 80 -11.38 3.56 -9.18
CA VAL A 80 -10.42 3.37 -8.11
C VAL A 80 -10.68 4.39 -7.00
N ILE A 81 -10.78 3.91 -5.76
CA ILE A 81 -10.65 4.79 -4.58
C ILE A 81 -9.16 4.91 -4.26
N MET A 82 -8.67 6.12 -4.07
CA MET A 82 -7.28 6.39 -3.69
C MET A 82 -7.16 7.47 -2.62
N ASN A 83 -6.03 7.53 -1.91
CA ASN A 83 -5.76 8.60 -0.97
C ASN A 83 -5.01 9.79 -1.61
N ILE A 84 -4.83 10.87 -0.86
CA ILE A 84 -4.07 12.07 -1.29
C ILE A 84 -2.68 11.75 -1.85
N ASN A 85 -1.99 10.76 -1.29
CA ASN A 85 -0.64 10.35 -1.68
C ASN A 85 -0.62 9.49 -2.96
N GLY A 86 -1.78 9.22 -3.55
CA GLY A 86 -1.92 8.38 -4.74
C GLY A 86 -1.91 6.88 -4.47
N THR A 87 -1.92 6.44 -3.21
CA THR A 87 -2.07 5.02 -2.87
C THR A 87 -3.50 4.59 -3.21
N LYS A 88 -3.63 3.56 -4.04
CA LYS A 88 -4.92 2.95 -4.37
C LYS A 88 -5.40 2.09 -3.21
N ILE A 89 -6.62 2.32 -2.75
CA ILE A 89 -7.25 1.64 -1.60
C ILE A 89 -8.20 0.54 -2.08
N TYR A 90 -8.93 0.82 -3.17
CA TYR A 90 -9.86 -0.11 -3.82
C TYR A 90 -9.57 -0.22 -5.33
N GLY A 91 -10.24 -1.15 -6.02
CA GLY A 91 -10.28 -1.21 -7.48
C GLY A 91 -8.97 -1.52 -8.23
N HIS A 92 -7.88 -1.87 -7.52
CA HIS A 92 -6.55 -1.91 -8.13
C HIS A 92 -5.92 -3.29 -8.30
N LYS A 93 -6.24 -4.27 -7.44
CA LYS A 93 -5.74 -5.66 -7.49
C LYS A 93 -6.72 -6.62 -6.81
N ASN A 94 -6.68 -7.89 -7.23
CA ASN A 94 -7.21 -9.06 -6.50
C ASN A 94 -8.71 -8.99 -6.11
N LEU A 95 -9.53 -8.40 -6.99
CA LEU A 95 -10.98 -8.53 -6.90
C LEU A 95 -11.44 -9.83 -7.59
N ASP A 96 -12.60 -10.31 -7.17
CA ASP A 96 -13.24 -11.53 -7.67
C ASP A 96 -13.93 -11.23 -9.01
N ILE A 97 -13.45 -11.86 -10.09
CA ILE A 97 -13.88 -11.53 -11.47
C ILE A 97 -15.33 -11.95 -11.70
N ASP A 98 -15.75 -13.10 -11.17
CA ASP A 98 -17.13 -13.60 -11.35
C ASP A 98 -18.12 -12.64 -10.68
N LYS A 99 -17.77 -12.10 -9.50
CA LYS A 99 -18.58 -11.07 -8.82
C LYS A 99 -18.57 -9.73 -9.58
N ILE A 100 -17.44 -9.32 -10.15
CA ILE A 100 -17.40 -8.10 -10.98
C ILE A 100 -18.32 -8.24 -12.19
N ILE A 101 -18.39 -9.43 -12.81
CA ILE A 101 -19.30 -9.70 -13.92
C ILE A 101 -20.77 -9.65 -13.46
N GLU A 102 -21.09 -10.19 -12.29
CA GLU A 102 -22.47 -10.28 -11.77
C GLU A 102 -23.03 -8.93 -11.26
N MET A 103 -22.22 -8.15 -10.54
CA MET A 103 -22.68 -6.93 -9.85
C MET A 103 -21.88 -5.66 -10.16
N GLY A 104 -20.80 -5.73 -10.93
CA GLY A 104 -19.92 -4.57 -11.17
C GLY A 104 -19.06 -4.18 -9.95
N MET A 105 -18.16 -3.22 -10.13
CA MET A 105 -17.18 -2.84 -9.10
C MET A 105 -17.74 -1.92 -7.99
N VAL A 106 -18.71 -1.07 -8.30
CA VAL A 106 -19.37 -0.16 -7.34
C VAL A 106 -20.83 0.04 -7.76
N ASP A 107 -21.67 0.53 -6.84
CA ASP A 107 -22.90 1.23 -7.24
C ASP A 107 -22.68 2.74 -7.36
N TYR A 108 -23.53 3.38 -8.14
CA TYR A 108 -23.63 4.83 -8.26
C TYR A 108 -25.05 5.24 -7.88
N ILE A 109 -25.20 6.07 -6.84
CA ILE A 109 -26.49 6.55 -6.34
C ILE A 109 -26.50 8.08 -6.22
N ASP A 110 -27.67 8.68 -6.39
CA ASP A 110 -27.97 10.10 -6.14
C ASP A 110 -28.75 10.30 -4.84
N ASP A 111 -29.64 9.37 -4.50
CA ASP A 111 -30.34 9.29 -3.21
C ASP A 111 -29.46 8.68 -2.11
N PRO A 112 -29.12 9.39 -1.02
CA PRO A 112 -28.33 8.84 0.09
C PRO A 112 -29.01 7.70 0.85
N GLU A 113 -30.32 7.48 0.70
CA GLU A 113 -31.05 6.37 1.33
C GLU A 113 -30.95 5.06 0.51
N ALA A 114 -30.49 5.11 -0.75
CA ALA A 114 -30.39 3.96 -1.67
C ALA A 114 -29.18 3.04 -1.37
N VAL A 115 -29.02 2.62 -0.11
CA VAL A 115 -27.78 2.00 0.41
C VAL A 115 -27.72 0.47 0.24
N ASP A 116 -28.61 -0.16 -0.53
CA ASP A 116 -28.80 -1.62 -0.62
C ASP A 116 -27.48 -2.40 -0.79
N ARG A 117 -26.59 -1.96 -1.70
CA ARG A 117 -25.28 -2.60 -1.91
C ARG A 117 -24.35 -2.45 -0.71
N ALA A 118 -24.37 -1.32 -0.03
CA ALA A 118 -23.52 -1.06 1.15
C ALA A 118 -24.08 -1.75 2.41
N GLY A 119 -25.36 -2.15 2.42
CA GLY A 119 -26.01 -2.87 3.50
C GLY A 119 -26.48 -1.96 4.65
N THR A 120 -26.78 -2.57 5.79
CA THR A 120 -27.52 -1.92 6.88
C THR A 120 -26.72 -0.95 7.74
N ASN A 121 -25.39 -0.96 7.67
CA ASN A 121 -24.53 -0.05 8.44
C ASN A 121 -23.26 0.30 7.63
N PRO A 122 -23.36 1.17 6.61
CA PRO A 122 -22.25 1.54 5.77
C PRO A 122 -21.28 2.49 6.49
N LEU A 123 -19.97 2.32 6.25
CA LEU A 123 -18.99 3.36 6.58
C LEU A 123 -19.14 4.48 5.55
N ILE A 124 -19.52 5.68 6.00
CA ILE A 124 -19.65 6.86 5.12
C ILE A 124 -18.37 7.70 5.24
N VAL A 125 -17.73 7.99 4.10
CA VAL A 125 -16.56 8.88 4.00
C VAL A 125 -16.79 9.93 2.92
N LYS A 126 -16.06 11.05 2.98
CA LYS A 126 -16.17 12.12 1.98
C LYS A 126 -14.97 12.14 1.02
N ALA A 127 -15.25 12.23 -0.28
CA ALA A 127 -14.23 12.54 -1.27
C ALA A 127 -13.85 14.03 -1.19
N ILE A 128 -12.56 14.31 -1.35
CA ILE A 128 -11.96 15.65 -1.31
C ILE A 128 -11.50 16.15 -2.69
N ALA A 129 -11.35 15.23 -3.64
CA ALA A 129 -11.05 15.50 -5.04
C ALA A 129 -11.41 14.27 -5.89
N LEU A 130 -11.38 14.42 -7.21
CA LEU A 130 -11.47 13.31 -8.16
C LEU A 130 -10.22 13.27 -9.05
N LYS A 131 -9.91 12.08 -9.56
CA LYS A 131 -8.84 11.83 -10.54
C LYS A 131 -9.38 11.05 -11.74
N ASN A 132 -8.52 10.81 -12.73
CA ASN A 132 -8.82 9.99 -13.90
C ASN A 132 -10.11 10.42 -14.63
N PHE A 133 -10.13 11.61 -15.21
CA PHE A 133 -11.29 12.20 -15.89
C PHE A 133 -12.56 12.28 -15.00
N ASN A 134 -12.37 12.56 -13.71
CA ASN A 134 -13.40 12.60 -12.66
C ASN A 134 -14.06 11.24 -12.33
N SER A 135 -13.41 10.11 -12.58
CA SER A 135 -13.96 8.78 -12.24
C SER A 135 -13.42 8.13 -10.97
N ASP A 136 -12.27 8.59 -10.47
CA ASP A 136 -11.59 7.99 -9.30
C ASP A 136 -11.69 8.92 -8.07
N PRO A 137 -12.47 8.58 -7.03
CA PRO A 137 -12.54 9.37 -5.81
C PRO A 137 -11.24 9.37 -5.01
N VAL A 138 -10.82 10.57 -4.60
CA VAL A 138 -9.71 10.78 -3.67
C VAL A 138 -10.26 11.07 -2.28
N VAL A 139 -9.87 10.25 -1.29
CA VAL A 139 -10.23 10.43 0.12
C VAL A 139 -9.05 10.97 0.95
N SER A 140 -9.33 11.47 2.15
CA SER A 140 -8.29 11.91 3.09
C SER A 140 -7.40 10.73 3.53
N LEU A 141 -6.23 11.03 4.12
CA LEU A 141 -5.36 9.98 4.67
C LEU A 141 -5.99 9.30 5.90
N GLU A 142 -6.81 10.04 6.66
CA GLU A 142 -7.53 9.52 7.84
C GLU A 142 -8.63 8.54 7.41
N ASP A 143 -9.52 8.96 6.49
CA ASP A 143 -10.57 8.10 5.91
C ASP A 143 -9.95 6.87 5.25
N SER A 144 -8.88 7.06 4.47
CA SER A 144 -8.13 5.96 3.86
C SER A 144 -7.65 4.92 4.88
N ASN A 145 -7.21 5.35 6.07
CA ASN A 145 -6.77 4.44 7.12
C ASN A 145 -7.98 3.75 7.78
N ARG A 146 -9.05 4.50 8.08
CA ARG A 146 -10.28 3.97 8.67
C ARG A 146 -10.93 2.90 7.78
N ILE A 147 -11.03 3.16 6.47
CA ILE A 147 -11.52 2.19 5.47
C ILE A 147 -10.70 0.89 5.52
N LEU A 148 -9.37 0.98 5.58
CA LEU A 148 -8.48 -0.19 5.61
C LEU A 148 -8.56 -0.98 6.92
N VAL A 149 -8.69 -0.28 8.06
CA VAL A 149 -8.92 -0.88 9.39
C VAL A 149 -10.24 -1.64 9.39
N GLU A 150 -11.36 -0.99 9.05
CA GLU A 150 -12.68 -1.64 9.10
C GLU A 150 -12.83 -2.77 8.08
N ASN A 151 -12.33 -2.58 6.85
CA ASN A 151 -12.27 -3.64 5.87
C ASN A 151 -11.37 -4.81 6.31
N TYR A 152 -10.42 -4.62 7.24
CA TYR A 152 -9.69 -5.74 7.80
C TYR A 152 -10.61 -6.68 8.58
N ALA A 153 -11.54 -6.16 9.38
CA ALA A 153 -12.50 -6.99 10.11
C ALA A 153 -13.58 -7.58 9.18
N THR A 154 -14.22 -6.73 8.37
CA THR A 154 -15.50 -7.08 7.70
C THR A 154 -15.37 -7.50 6.25
N LYS A 155 -14.22 -7.25 5.61
CA LYS A 155 -13.90 -7.59 4.20
C LYS A 155 -14.84 -6.96 3.16
N PHE A 156 -15.56 -5.89 3.49
CA PHE A 156 -16.57 -5.30 2.58
C PHE A 156 -16.03 -4.90 1.20
N LEU A 157 -14.77 -4.48 1.08
CA LEU A 157 -14.14 -4.14 -0.21
C LEU A 157 -14.00 -5.39 -1.09
N LYS A 158 -13.63 -6.54 -0.52
CA LYS A 158 -13.55 -7.81 -1.28
C LYS A 158 -14.95 -8.34 -1.64
N ALA A 159 -15.98 -7.95 -0.88
CA ALA A 159 -17.37 -8.26 -1.17
C ALA A 159 -18.02 -7.28 -2.18
N LEU A 160 -17.27 -6.34 -2.76
CA LEU A 160 -17.74 -5.31 -3.70
C LEU A 160 -18.87 -4.42 -3.13
N LYS A 161 -18.98 -4.33 -1.79
CA LYS A 161 -19.97 -3.50 -1.09
C LYS A 161 -19.51 -2.05 -1.01
N VAL A 162 -19.36 -1.44 -2.17
CA VAL A 162 -18.83 -0.08 -2.37
C VAL A 162 -19.81 0.71 -3.21
N VAL A 163 -20.13 1.91 -2.76
CA VAL A 163 -21.13 2.79 -3.36
C VAL A 163 -20.55 4.20 -3.46
N PHE A 164 -20.76 4.86 -4.59
CA PHE A 164 -20.44 6.27 -4.77
C PHE A 164 -21.74 7.08 -4.81
N LEU A 165 -21.86 8.05 -3.90
CA LEU A 165 -22.95 9.00 -3.86
C LEU A 165 -22.55 10.24 -4.68
N TYR A 166 -23.36 10.64 -5.66
CA TYR A 166 -23.06 11.72 -6.62
C TYR A 166 -24.29 12.64 -6.86
N ASP A 167 -24.17 13.61 -7.79
CA ASP A 167 -25.22 14.57 -8.17
C ASP A 167 -25.75 14.35 -9.60
#